data_AF-A0A969RWA5-F1
#
_entry.id   AF-A0A969RWA5-F1
#
_cell.length_a   1.000
_cell.length_b   1.000
_cell.length_c   1.000
_cell.angle_alpha   90.00
_cell.angle_beta   90.00
_cell.angle_gamma   90.00
#
_symmetry.space_group_name_H-M   'P 1'
#
loop_
_entity.id
_entity.type
_entity.pdbx_description
1 polymer ?
#
loop_
_entity_poly.entity_id
_entity_poly.type
_entity_poly.pdbx_seq_one_letter_code
_entity_poly.pdbx_strand_id
1 'polypeptide(L)'
;MFSQGLGCWNEKILLVDDDITLRTALIRYLQNRGYSVIDASSGIEALTLIEQNPPDLIVSDVMMPEMDGLEFCRRLRATRLGQLVPFIFLSSRSEVDDRVQGHQMGA
;
A
#
# COMPACT_ATOMS: atom_id res chain seq x y z
N MET A 1 18.01 12.77 -34.34
CA MET A 1 16.64 13.25 -34.64
C MET A 1 15.73 12.04 -34.85
N PHE A 2 15.27 11.44 -33.75
CA PHE A 2 14.08 10.57 -33.71
C PHE A 2 13.43 10.80 -32.34
N SER A 3 12.57 11.81 -32.31
CA SER A 3 11.45 11.92 -31.39
C SER A 3 10.52 10.76 -31.67
N GLN A 4 10.11 9.98 -30.67
CA GLN A 4 8.73 9.52 -30.40
C GLN A 4 8.64 9.00 -28.95
N GLY A 5 7.67 9.52 -28.20
CA GLY A 5 7.53 9.34 -26.76
C GLY A 5 7.09 7.94 -26.32
N LEU A 6 7.74 7.46 -25.27
CA LEU A 6 7.20 6.45 -24.36
C LEU A 6 6.96 7.20 -23.04
N GLY A 7 5.71 7.20 -22.58
CA GLY A 7 5.22 8.10 -21.53
C GLY A 7 6.12 8.13 -20.30
N CYS A 8 6.29 9.33 -19.73
CA CYS A 8 6.81 9.49 -18.38
C CYS A 8 5.75 9.00 -17.38
N TRP A 9 5.52 7.69 -17.32
CA TRP A 9 4.67 7.06 -16.32
C TRP A 9 5.41 7.17 -14.99
N ASN A 10 5.12 8.22 -14.24
CA ASN A 10 5.54 8.32 -12.84
C ASN A 10 4.58 7.43 -12.04
N GLU A 11 4.81 6.12 -12.08
CA GLU A 11 3.97 5.09 -11.44
C GLU A 11 3.72 5.47 -9.98
N LYS A 12 2.45 5.51 -9.58
CA LYS A 12 2.03 6.01 -8.28
C LYS A 12 1.92 4.88 -7.27
N ILE A 13 2.73 4.95 -6.23
CA ILE A 13 2.74 3.99 -5.13
C ILE A 13 2.04 4.62 -3.92
N LEU A 14 1.07 3.92 -3.37
CA LEU A 14 0.55 4.20 -2.03
C LEU A 14 1.31 3.37 -1.00
N LEU A 15 2.01 4.05 -0.10
CA LEU A 15 2.69 3.44 1.03
C LEU A 15 1.85 3.62 2.31
N VAL A 16 1.50 2.53 2.97
CA VAL A 16 0.67 2.52 4.19
C VAL A 16 1.43 1.84 5.31
N ASP A 17 1.79 2.59 6.33
CA ASP A 17 2.62 2.13 7.44
C ASP A 17 2.41 3.09 8.61
N ASP A 18 2.24 2.65 9.84
CA ASP A 18 2.05 3.55 10.98
C ASP A 18 3.39 4.11 11.52
N ASP A 19 4.52 3.45 11.24
CA ASP A 19 5.86 3.93 11.60
C ASP A 19 6.33 5.04 10.64
N ILE A 20 6.29 6.28 11.11
CA ILE A 20 6.74 7.46 10.38
C ILE A 20 8.21 7.37 9.90
N THR A 21 9.07 6.71 10.66
CA THR A 21 10.50 6.59 10.34
C THR A 21 10.71 5.69 9.14
N LEU A 22 10.12 4.49 9.17
CA LEU A 22 10.16 3.53 8.07
C LEU A 22 9.48 4.10 6.83
N ARG A 23 8.27 4.67 7.01
CA ARG A 23 7.50 5.31 5.94
C ARG A 23 8.31 6.40 5.25
N THR A 24 8.94 7.32 6.00
CA THR A 24 9.78 8.40 5.45
C THR A 24 10.99 7.86 4.67
N ALA A 25 11.64 6.81 5.19
CA ALA A 25 12.80 6.20 4.54
C ALA A 25 12.41 5.57 3.20
N LEU A 26 11.29 4.84 3.16
CA LEU A 26 10.77 4.20 1.94
C LEU A 26 10.27 5.23 0.92
N ILE A 27 9.57 6.29 1.35
CA ILE A 27 9.17 7.40 0.47
C ILE A 27 10.39 7.95 -0.26
N ARG A 28 11.45 8.31 0.47
CA ARG A 28 12.69 8.85 -0.12
C ARG A 28 13.33 7.87 -1.09
N TYR A 29 13.39 6.59 -0.73
CA TYR A 29 13.96 5.54 -1.56
C TYR A 29 13.22 5.36 -2.89
N LEU A 30 11.88 5.35 -2.85
CA LEU A 30 11.02 5.21 -4.03
C LEU A 30 11.06 6.47 -4.90
N GLN A 31 10.96 7.65 -4.30
CA GLN A 31 11.03 8.92 -5.03
C GLN A 31 12.38 9.09 -5.75
N ASN A 32 13.49 8.69 -5.13
CA ASN A 32 14.82 8.71 -5.76
C ASN A 32 14.93 7.80 -6.99
N ARG A 33 14.00 6.85 -7.16
CA ARG A 33 13.90 5.97 -8.34
C ARG A 33 12.91 6.47 -9.40
N GLY A 34 12.31 7.64 -9.17
CA GLY A 34 11.37 8.24 -10.10
C GLY A 34 9.95 7.69 -9.98
N TYR A 35 9.54 7.22 -8.80
CA TYR A 35 8.15 6.92 -8.48
C TYR A 35 7.44 8.13 -7.85
N SER A 36 6.14 8.26 -8.10
CA SER A 36 5.28 9.16 -7.34
C SER A 36 4.80 8.40 -6.10
N VAL A 37 4.96 8.99 -4.92
CA VAL A 37 4.55 8.34 -3.67
C VAL A 37 3.50 9.18 -2.98
N ILE A 38 2.36 8.55 -2.69
CA ILE A 38 1.40 9.02 -1.70
C ILE A 38 1.55 8.14 -0.47
N ASP A 39 1.41 8.71 0.72
CA ASP A 39 1.57 7.97 1.97
C ASP A 39 0.36 8.12 2.89
N ALA A 40 0.13 7.08 3.68
CA ALA A 40 -0.91 7.02 4.70
C ALA A 40 -0.33 6.38 5.96
N SER A 41 -0.79 6.87 7.12
CA SER A 41 -0.43 6.37 8.44
C SER A 41 -1.36 5.26 8.95
N SER A 42 -2.45 4.98 8.24
CA SER A 42 -3.43 3.95 8.62
C SER A 42 -4.21 3.43 7.42
N GLY A 43 -4.82 2.24 7.57
CA GLY A 43 -5.73 1.69 6.56
C GLY A 43 -6.96 2.56 6.30
N ILE A 44 -7.45 3.32 7.30
CA ILE A 44 -8.59 4.24 7.16
C ILE A 44 -8.22 5.42 6.26
N GLU A 45 -7.07 6.04 6.54
CA GLU A 45 -6.54 7.13 5.72
C GLU A 45 -6.26 6.65 4.30
N ALA A 46 -5.68 5.46 4.15
CA ALA A 46 -5.41 4.85 2.85
C ALA A 46 -6.66 4.65 2.01
N LEU A 47 -7.76 4.13 2.58
CA LEU A 47 -9.04 4.00 1.86
C LEU A 47 -9.55 5.35 1.36
N THR A 48 -9.46 6.39 2.19
CA THR A 48 -9.87 7.76 1.82
C THR A 48 -9.02 8.31 0.68
N LEU A 49 -7.70 8.09 0.72
CA LEU A 49 -6.77 8.57 -0.31
C LEU A 49 -6.94 7.83 -1.64
N ILE A 50 -7.23 6.53 -1.63
CA ILE A 50 -7.43 5.72 -2.83
C ILE A 50 -8.62 6.24 -3.66
N GLU A 51 -9.70 6.66 -3.00
CA GLU A 51 -10.87 7.20 -3.69
C GLU A 51 -10.57 8.53 -4.41
N GLN A 52 -9.70 9.34 -3.83
CA GLN A 52 -9.32 10.66 -4.37
C GLN A 52 -8.21 10.53 -5.41
N ASN A 53 -7.26 9.62 -5.18
CA ASN A 53 -6.02 9.48 -5.93
C ASN A 53 -5.69 7.99 -6.12
N PRO A 54 -6.33 7.31 -7.10
CA PRO A 54 -6.04 5.91 -7.41
C PRO A 54 -4.54 5.65 -7.60
N PRO A 55 -3.94 4.71 -6.85
CA PRO A 55 -2.55 4.29 -7.04
C PRO A 55 -2.45 3.14 -8.04
N ASP A 56 -1.26 2.97 -8.61
CA ASP A 56 -0.90 1.84 -9.48
C ASP A 56 -0.39 0.63 -8.67
N LEU A 57 0.08 0.86 -7.44
CA LEU A 57 0.55 -0.16 -6.49
C LEU A 57 0.28 0.29 -5.07
N ILE A 58 -0.11 -0.66 -4.21
CA ILE A 58 -0.21 -0.44 -2.76
C ILE A 58 0.84 -1.31 -2.06
N VAL A 59 1.60 -0.69 -1.17
CA VAL A 59 2.52 -1.35 -0.24
C VAL A 59 2.02 -1.02 1.16
N SER A 60 1.63 -2.03 1.93
CA SER A 60 1.06 -1.84 3.27
C SER A 60 1.76 -2.72 4.29
N ASP A 61 2.04 -2.17 5.47
CA ASP A 61 2.31 -2.99 6.64
C ASP A 61 1.07 -3.83 7.02
N VAL A 62 1.29 -4.93 7.72
CA VAL A 62 0.25 -5.83 8.23
C VAL A 62 -0.24 -5.38 9.61
N MET A 63 0.62 -4.79 10.42
CA MET A 63 0.42 -4.58 11.86
C MET A 63 0.23 -3.09 12.18
N MET A 64 -0.94 -2.55 11.82
CA MET A 64 -1.28 -1.16 12.12
C MET A 64 -2.39 -1.06 13.17
N PRO A 65 -2.41 0.01 13.99
CA PRO A 65 -3.48 0.28 14.94
C PRO A 65 -4.80 0.59 14.23
N GLU A 66 -5.92 0.34 14.95
CA GLU A 66 -7.32 0.55 14.52
C GLU A 66 -7.78 -0.31 13.33
N MET A 67 -7.07 -0.26 12.21
CA MET A 67 -7.27 -1.07 11.03
C MET A 67 -5.92 -1.58 10.53
N ASP A 68 -5.75 -2.88 10.69
CA ASP A 68 -4.58 -3.58 10.20
C ASP A 68 -4.57 -3.77 8.67
N GLY A 69 -3.44 -4.19 8.12
CA GLY A 69 -3.25 -4.32 6.67
C GLY A 69 -4.13 -5.38 6.00
N LEU A 70 -4.48 -6.46 6.72
CA LEU A 70 -5.34 -7.52 6.18
C LEU A 70 -6.78 -7.03 6.04
N GLU A 71 -7.31 -6.38 7.07
CA GLU A 71 -8.65 -5.79 7.06
C GLU A 71 -8.72 -4.66 6.02
N PHE A 72 -7.70 -3.80 5.94
CA PHE A 72 -7.57 -2.79 4.89
C PHE A 72 -7.65 -3.42 3.50
N CYS A 73 -6.84 -4.44 3.23
CA CYS A 73 -6.86 -5.16 1.94
C CYS A 73 -8.24 -5.76 1.68
N ARG A 74 -8.88 -6.41 2.66
CA ARG A 74 -10.21 -7.00 2.52
C ARG A 74 -11.27 -5.95 2.16
N ARG A 75 -11.29 -4.80 2.83
CA ARG A 75 -12.20 -3.69 2.51
C ARG A 75 -11.94 -3.13 1.13
N LEU A 76 -10.67 -2.94 0.77
CA LEU A 76 -10.30 -2.45 -0.55
C LEU A 76 -10.75 -3.40 -1.67
N ARG A 77 -10.58 -4.72 -1.51
CA ARG A 77 -11.01 -5.73 -2.50
C ARG A 77 -12.52 -5.76 -2.73
N ALA A 78 -13.33 -5.23 -1.80
CA ALA A 78 -14.77 -5.06 -1.98
C ALA A 78 -15.13 -3.92 -2.96
N THR A 79 -14.17 -3.09 -3.34
CA THR A 79 -14.35 -1.99 -4.30
C THR A 79 -13.92 -2.40 -5.72
N ARG A 80 -14.48 -1.74 -6.74
CA ARG A 80 -14.13 -2.01 -8.16
C ARG A 80 -12.66 -1.70 -8.46
N LEU A 81 -12.15 -0.59 -7.93
CA LEU A 81 -10.77 -0.15 -8.08
C LEU A 81 -9.83 -1.13 -7.38
N GLY A 82 -10.15 -1.47 -6.14
CA GLY A 82 -9.35 -2.36 -5.33
C GLY A 82 -9.24 -3.78 -5.88
N GLN A 83 -10.10 -4.24 -6.79
CA GLN A 83 -9.93 -5.55 -7.45
C GLN A 83 -8.76 -5.58 -8.45
N LEU A 84 -8.35 -4.42 -8.98
CA LEU A 84 -7.37 -4.33 -10.06
C LEU A 84 -5.99 -3.91 -9.58
N VAL A 85 -5.91 -3.18 -8.47
CA VAL A 85 -4.65 -2.63 -7.96
C VAL A 85 -3.82 -3.73 -7.27
N PRO A 86 -2.57 -3.96 -7.69
CA PRO A 86 -1.63 -4.82 -6.98
C PRO A 86 -1.42 -4.36 -5.53
N PHE A 87 -1.35 -5.32 -4.61
CA PHE A 87 -1.20 -5.06 -3.18
C PHE A 87 -0.08 -5.94 -2.64
N ILE A 88 0.92 -5.33 -2.01
CA ILE A 88 2.06 -6.00 -1.40
C ILE A 88 2.03 -5.74 0.11
N PHE A 89 2.16 -6.80 0.89
CA PHE A 89 2.39 -6.67 2.32
C PHE A 89 3.88 -6.46 2.60
N LEU A 90 4.21 -5.44 3.38
CA LEU A 90 5.54 -5.12 3.86
C LEU A 90 5.62 -5.51 5.34
N SER A 91 5.88 -6.78 5.61
CA SER A 91 5.88 -7.31 6.98
C SER A 91 6.79 -8.53 7.06
N SER A 92 7.23 -8.89 8.26
CA SER A 92 8.00 -10.12 8.47
C SER A 92 7.11 -11.34 8.17
N ARG A 93 7.71 -12.41 7.64
CA ARG A 93 6.93 -13.62 7.28
C ARG A 93 6.14 -14.19 8.46
N SER A 94 6.68 -14.09 9.67
CA SER A 94 6.02 -14.50 10.92
C SER A 94 4.73 -13.74 11.19
N GLU A 95 4.72 -12.41 11.03
CA GLU A 95 3.53 -11.60 11.32
C GLU A 95 2.37 -11.91 10.36
N VAL A 96 2.67 -12.12 9.08
CA VAL A 96 1.67 -12.53 8.09
C VAL A 96 1.11 -13.92 8.44
N ASP A 97 1.99 -14.88 8.71
CA ASP A 97 1.59 -16.27 9.01
C ASP A 97 0.78 -16.36 10.31
N ASP A 98 1.20 -15.65 11.37
CA ASP A 98 0.52 -15.61 12.68
C ASP A 98 -0.91 -15.07 12.55
N ARG A 99 -1.12 -14.05 11.71
CA ARG A 99 -2.46 -13.47 11.51
C ARG A 99 -3.34 -14.27 10.58
N VAL A 100 -2.77 -14.89 9.54
CA VAL A 100 -3.52 -15.80 8.68
C VAL A 100 -3.98 -17.01 9.50
N GLN A 101 -3.14 -17.57 10.37
CA GLN A 101 -3.51 -18.66 11.26
C GLN A 101 -4.50 -18.20 12.35
N GLY A 102 -4.28 -17.04 12.97
CA GLY A 102 -5.18 -16.48 13.99
C GLY A 102 -6.60 -16.23 13.46
N HIS A 103 -6.74 -15.72 12.23
CA HIS A 103 -8.04 -15.56 11.58
C HIS A 103 -8.72 -16.88 11.24
N GLN A 104 -7.98 -17.94 10.91
CA GLN A 104 -8.56 -19.27 10.68
C GLN A 104 -9.05 -19.92 11.98
N MET A 105 -8.52 -19.52 13.13
CA MET A 105 -8.94 -20.03 14.44
C MET A 105 -10.05 -19.18 15.12
N GLY A 106 -10.55 -18.14 14.45
CA GLY A 106 -11.74 -17.40 14.90
C GLY A 106 -11.50 -16.46 16.09
N ALA A 107 -10.28 -15.94 16.25
CA ALA A 107 -9.96 -14.87 17.20
C ALA A 107 -10.34 -13.48 16.66
#